data_AF-A0A7W6RWA2-F1
#
_entry.id   AF-A0A7W6RWA2-F1
#
_cell.length_a   1.000
_cell.length_b   1.000
_cell.length_c   1.000
_cell.angle_alpha   90.00
_cell.angle_beta   90.00
_cell.angle_gamma   90.00
#
_symmetry.space_group_name_H-M   'P 1'
#
loop_
_entity.id
_entity.type
_entity.pdbx_description
1 polymer ?
#
loop_
_entity_poly.entity_id
_entity_poly.type
_entity_poly.pdbx_seq_one_letter_code
_entity_poly.pdbx_strand_id
1 'polypeptide(L)' 'MEGMKRGELVTIAVSGDYGKPRPALIVQDDAFAELPSMACSNLHR' A
#
# COMPACT_ATOMS: atom_id res chain seq x y z
N MET A 1 9.79 -5.29 -4.90
CA MET A 1 8.38 -5.23 -5.36
C MET A 1 8.39 -4.60 -6.75
N GLU A 2 8.81 -5.38 -7.75
CA GLU A 2 8.90 -4.89 -9.13
C GLU A 2 7.49 -4.86 -9.70
N GLY A 3 6.86 -3.68 -9.73
CA GLY A 3 5.52 -3.50 -10.31
C GLY A 3 4.63 -2.49 -9.60
N MET A 4 4.78 -2.32 -8.28
CA MET A 4 3.96 -1.42 -7.47
C MET A 4 4.32 0.05 -7.73
N LYS A 5 3.39 0.84 -8.26
CA LYS A 5 3.61 2.26 -8.56
C LYS A 5 2.63 3.19 -7.85
N ARG A 6 3.05 4.44 -7.65
CA ARG A 6 2.17 5.51 -7.15
C ARG A 6 0.90 5.60 -7.99
N GLY A 7 -0.25 5.65 -7.30
CA GLY A 7 -1.58 5.68 -7.93
C GLY A 7 -2.20 4.30 -8.18
N GLU A 8 -1.47 3.21 -7.95
CA GLU A 8 -2.01 1.86 -8.05
C GLU A 8 -2.74 1.44 -6.77
N LEU A 9 -3.79 0.64 -6.93
CA LEU A 9 -4.51 0.01 -5.82
C LEU A 9 -3.89 -1.35 -5.51
N VAL A 10 -3.55 -1.55 -4.24
CA VAL A 10 -3.01 -2.81 -3.73
C VAL A 10 -3.89 -3.32 -2.61
N THR A 11 -3.87 -4.64 -2.43
CA THR A 11 -4.58 -5.28 -1.32
C THR A 11 -3.62 -5.47 -0.16
N ILE A 12 -3.95 -4.90 0.99
CA ILE A 12 -3.14 -5.02 2.21
C ILE A 12 -3.93 -5.73 3.32
N ALA A 13 -3.20 -6.41 4.20
CA ALA A 13 -3.73 -6.93 5.45
C ALA A 13 -3.13 -6.10 6.60
N VAL A 14 -3.98 -5.41 7.37
CA VAL A 14 -3.54 -4.61 8.52
C VAL A 14 -3.74 -5.42 9.79
N SER A 15 -2.70 -5.51 10.61
CA SER A 15 -2.77 -6.15 11.93
C SER A 15 -3.84 -5.49 12.79
N GLY A 16 -4.82 -6.28 13.26
CA GLY A 16 -5.96 -5.79 14.05
C GLY A 16 -7.32 -5.88 13.34
N ASP A 17 -7.36 -6.05 12.02
CA ASP A 17 -8.63 -6.16 11.26
C ASP A 17 -9.05 -7.61 10.93
N TYR A 18 -8.63 -8.59 11.75
CA TYR A 18 -8.94 -10.02 11.59
C TYR A 18 -8.69 -10.58 10.18
N GLY A 19 -7.65 -10.09 9.51
CA GLY A 19 -7.18 -10.65 8.24
C GLY A 19 -8.09 -10.37 7.03
N LYS A 20 -9.04 -9.43 7.12
CA LYS A 20 -9.78 -9.02 5.92
C LYS A 20 -8.88 -8.17 5.01
N PRO A 21 -8.54 -8.65 3.80
CA PRO A 21 -7.81 -7.84 2.84
C PRO A 21 -8.60 -6.58 2.46
N ARG A 22 -7.96 -5.41 2.46
CA ARG A 22 -8.57 -4.14 2.07
C ARG A 22 -7.78 -3.45 0.96
N PRO A 23 -8.46 -2.70 0.07
CA PRO A 23 -7.78 -1.89 -0.93
C PRO A 23 -7.09 -0.69 -0.27
N ALA A 24 -5.86 -0.41 -0.69
CA ALA A 24 -5.09 0.77 -0.34
C ALA A 24 -4.48 1.39 -1.60
N LEU A 25 -4.36 2.71 -1.63
CA LEU A 25 -3.73 3.46 -2.72
C LEU A 25 -2.25 3.68 -2.41
N ILE A 26 -1.37 3.33 -3.34
CA ILE A 26 0.06 3.65 -3.21
C ILE A 26 0.24 5.16 -3.39
N VAL A 27 0.85 5.80 -2.40
CA VAL A 27 1.12 7.25 -2.39
C VAL A 27 2.61 7.58 -2.27
N GLN A 28 3.46 6.57 -2.11
CA GLN A 28 4.92 6.72 -1.97
C GLN A 28 5.54 7.49 -3.14
N ASP A 29 6.48 8.37 -2.80
CA ASP A 29 7.32 9.07 -3.76
C ASP A 29 8.48 8.17 -4.23
N ASP A 30 8.90 8.35 -5.48
CA ASP A 30 9.97 7.56 -6.10
C ASP A 30 11.32 7.73 -5.38
N ALA A 31 11.53 8.86 -4.68
CA ALA A 31 12.71 9.09 -3.84
C ALA A 31 12.88 8.05 -2.72
N PHE A 32 11.83 7.29 -2.39
CA PHE A 32 11.84 6.26 -1.36
C PHE A 32 11.70 4.83 -1.92
N ALA A 33 11.85 4.63 -3.24
CA ALA A 33 11.64 3.33 -3.89
C ALA A 33 12.56 2.20 -3.37
N GLU A 34 13.72 2.55 -2.79
CA GLU A 34 14.68 1.57 -2.26
C GLU A 34 14.37 1.12 -0.82
N LEU A 35 13.38 1.72 -0.16
CA LEU A 35 13.01 1.34 1.20
C LEU A 35 12.27 -0.02 1.21
N PRO A 36 12.44 -0.82 2.28
CA PRO A 36 11.72 -2.09 2.44
C PRO A 36 10.23 -1.90 2.78
N SER A 37 9.76 -0.66 2.92
CA SER A 37 8.37 -0.30 3.21
C SER A 37 7.78 0.57 2.11
N MET A 38 6.46 0.49 1.95
CA MET A 38 5.70 1.35 1.05
C MET A 38 4.64 2.17 1.79
N ALA A 39 4.65 3.49 1.58
CA ALA A 39 3.59 4.37 2.05
C ALA A 39 2.31 4.20 1.20
N CYS A 40 1.22 3.79 1.86
CA CYS A 40 -0.09 3.58 1.25
C CYS A 40 -1.18 4.26 2.09
N SER A 41 -2.25 4.75 1.45
CA SER A 41 -3.45 5.24 2.13
C SER A 41 -4.55 4.18 2.10
N ASN A 42 -5.13 3.88 3.25
CA ASN A 42 -6.31 3.00 3.32
C ASN A 42 -7.50 3.66 2.63
N LEU A 43 -8.06 2.97 1.64
CA LEU A 43 -9.30 3.40 1.03
C LEU A 43 -10.46 2.94 1.92
N HIS A 44 -10.85 3.81 2.85
CA HIS A 44 -12.09 3.65 3.58
C HIS A 44 -13.24 4.03 2.63
N ARG A 45 -14.31 3.23 2.64
CA ARG A 45 -15.61 3.74 2.23
C ARG A 45 -16.25 4.44 3.42
#